data_AF-A0A7D4AJG2-F1
#
_entry.id   AF-A0A7D4AJG2-F1
#
_cell.length_a   1.000
_cell.length_b   1.000
_cell.length_c   1.000
_cell.angle_alpha   90.00
_cell.angle_beta   90.00
_cell.angle_gamma   90.00
#
_symmetry.space_group_name_H-M   'P 1'
#
loop_
_entity.id
_entity.type
_entity.pdbx_description
1 polymer ?
#
loop_
_entity_poly.entity_id
_entity_poly.type
_entity_poly.pdbx_seq_one_letter_code
_entity_poly.pdbx_strand_id
1 'polypeptide(L)'
;MQDKYSLAKCEQYGRRLATRLSQQFFGTQPDATLDGPALLKFTPVRQVNLLLLRQLLGRWQQEANALRSPYFNFEAEAVRAALGQFMNVLSRHIRLDRAALEPLLAQAISDTLVLATAPAEAFERLVLPPAGPDAEEAIPLAYLRDHLRYLDRTKEFFEGFVNSLPPSNAPLSREFLRQRFDLYLTANAKMLPPLSQLVPELSTLLPLTEADLWDDGPAKPAAPVTVAPPAPAPEKPAPAISTPAAVPEISPALLPTSPAAAPAATDPVIPIQPLAGGVSAETPLYAKLKATQPSTPHLADTLREAAHAGAAPLAERGRPR
;
A
#
# COMPACT_ATOMS: atom_id res chain seq x y z
N MET A 1 -16.70 30.36 4.40
CA MET A 1 -17.22 28.99 4.51
C MET A 1 -16.07 28.09 4.07
N GLN A 2 -15.36 27.47 5.00
CA GLN A 2 -14.35 26.46 4.63
C GLN A 2 -15.12 25.20 4.28
N ASP A 3 -15.28 24.93 2.98
CA ASP A 3 -15.87 23.68 2.50
C ASP A 3 -15.03 22.52 3.03
N LYS A 4 -15.58 21.79 3.99
CA LYS A 4 -14.89 20.70 4.67
C LYS A 4 -15.01 19.44 3.80
N TYR A 5 -13.88 18.96 3.32
CA TYR A 5 -13.82 17.70 2.59
C TYR A 5 -13.92 16.51 3.55
N SER A 6 -14.67 15.50 3.13
CA SER A 6 -14.91 14.30 3.91
C SER A 6 -13.83 13.25 3.65
N LEU A 7 -13.06 12.90 4.68
CA LEU A 7 -12.09 11.80 4.60
C LEU A 7 -12.78 10.46 4.28
N ALA A 8 -13.96 10.23 4.86
CA ALA A 8 -14.74 9.02 4.62
C ALA A 8 -15.15 8.86 3.15
N LYS A 9 -15.53 9.97 2.47
CA LYS A 9 -15.88 9.93 1.04
C LYS A 9 -14.65 9.70 0.16
N CYS A 10 -13.48 10.25 0.55
CA CYS A 10 -12.21 9.95 -0.12
C CYS A 10 -11.86 8.45 -0.03
N GLU A 11 -12.02 7.84 1.13
CA GLU A 11 -11.81 6.40 1.33
C GLU A 11 -12.82 5.56 0.54
N GLN A 12 -14.10 5.93 0.56
CA GLN A 12 -15.15 5.22 -0.18
C GLN A 12 -14.88 5.23 -1.69
N TYR A 13 -14.50 6.40 -2.23
CA TYR A 13 -14.10 6.51 -3.64
C TYR A 13 -12.86 5.65 -3.92
N GLY A 14 -11.84 5.71 -3.06
CA GLY A 14 -10.63 4.91 -3.17
C GLY A 14 -10.93 3.40 -3.26
N ARG A 15 -11.79 2.89 -2.38
CA ARG A 15 -12.23 1.48 -2.41
C ARG A 15 -12.95 1.14 -3.72
N ARG A 16 -13.92 1.96 -4.15
CA ARG A 16 -14.68 1.71 -5.39
C ARG A 16 -13.79 1.70 -6.63
N LEU A 17 -12.87 2.66 -6.73
CA LEU A 17 -11.94 2.73 -7.86
C LEU A 17 -10.95 1.57 -7.82
N ALA A 18 -10.42 1.20 -6.64
CA ALA A 18 -9.52 0.07 -6.50
C ALA A 18 -10.17 -1.26 -6.91
N THR A 19 -11.42 -1.52 -6.48
CA THR A 19 -12.16 -2.71 -6.90
C THR A 19 -12.36 -2.73 -8.42
N ARG A 20 -12.73 -1.61 -9.04
CA ARG A 20 -12.89 -1.51 -10.51
C ARG A 20 -11.59 -1.82 -11.25
N LEU A 21 -10.48 -1.16 -10.87
CA LEU A 21 -9.18 -1.34 -11.52
C LEU A 21 -8.65 -2.77 -11.33
N SER A 22 -8.83 -3.33 -10.13
CA SER A 22 -8.46 -4.71 -9.85
C SER A 22 -9.29 -5.70 -10.68
N GLN A 23 -10.59 -5.48 -10.82
CA GLN A 23 -11.44 -6.29 -11.70
C GLN A 23 -11.04 -6.18 -13.17
N GLN A 24 -10.67 -4.98 -13.64
CA GLN A 24 -10.21 -4.79 -15.02
C GLN A 24 -8.89 -5.53 -15.31
N PHE A 25 -7.96 -5.56 -14.36
CA PHE A 25 -6.66 -6.21 -14.55
C PHE A 25 -6.74 -7.73 -14.36
N PHE A 26 -7.30 -8.20 -13.24
CA PHE A 26 -7.33 -9.62 -12.89
C PHE A 26 -8.57 -10.36 -13.41
N GLY A 27 -9.62 -9.64 -13.85
CA GLY A 27 -10.83 -10.27 -14.37
C GLY A 27 -10.62 -11.01 -15.68
N THR A 28 -9.70 -10.52 -16.52
CA THR A 28 -9.33 -11.19 -17.77
C THR A 28 -8.38 -12.37 -17.54
N GLN A 29 -7.55 -12.31 -16.49
CA GLN A 29 -6.60 -13.36 -16.12
C GLN A 29 -6.48 -13.45 -14.59
N PRO A 30 -7.13 -14.43 -13.94
CA PRO A 30 -7.15 -14.52 -12.48
C PRO A 30 -5.77 -14.86 -11.88
N ASP A 31 -4.92 -15.53 -12.66
CA ASP A 31 -3.54 -15.86 -12.28
C ASP A 31 -2.53 -14.76 -12.68
N ALA A 32 -3.00 -13.65 -13.26
CA ALA A 32 -2.12 -12.52 -13.54
C ALA A 32 -1.50 -12.03 -12.23
N THR A 33 -0.24 -11.65 -12.30
CA THR A 33 0.47 -11.07 -11.17
C THR A 33 1.10 -9.77 -11.61
N LEU A 34 1.33 -8.90 -10.65
CA LEU A 34 1.78 -7.55 -10.93
C LEU A 34 3.14 -7.29 -10.30
N ASP A 35 4.11 -6.96 -11.15
CA ASP A 35 5.51 -6.76 -10.79
C ASP A 35 5.84 -5.28 -10.48
N GLY A 36 7.00 -5.05 -9.86
CA GLY A 36 7.47 -3.71 -9.49
C GLY A 36 7.45 -2.66 -10.62
N PRO A 37 7.98 -2.96 -11.83
CA PRO A 37 7.92 -2.02 -12.95
C PRO A 37 6.49 -1.77 -13.45
N ALA A 38 5.60 -2.76 -13.36
CA ALA A 38 4.20 -2.64 -13.75
C ALA A 38 3.42 -1.76 -12.75
N LEU A 39 3.75 -1.82 -11.45
CA LEU A 39 3.15 -0.95 -10.42
C LEU A 39 3.32 0.54 -10.74
N LEU A 40 4.51 0.93 -11.21
CA LEU A 40 4.82 2.32 -11.55
C LEU A 40 3.98 2.87 -12.71
N LYS A 41 3.38 1.99 -13.52
CA LYS A 41 2.58 2.32 -14.71
C LYS A 41 1.14 1.82 -14.61
N PHE A 42 0.72 1.33 -13.44
CA PHE A 42 -0.57 0.66 -13.29
C PHE A 42 -1.76 1.59 -13.52
N THR A 43 -1.68 2.82 -13.01
CA THR A 43 -2.67 3.87 -13.26
C THR A 43 -2.05 5.03 -14.05
N PRO A 44 -2.85 5.80 -14.81
CA PRO A 44 -2.36 7.04 -15.43
C PRO A 44 -2.02 8.13 -14.40
N VAL A 45 -2.52 8.01 -13.16
CA VAL A 45 -2.26 8.97 -12.08
C VAL A 45 -0.98 8.59 -11.35
N ARG A 46 0.15 9.19 -11.73
CA ARG A 46 1.49 8.88 -11.19
C ARG A 46 1.54 8.91 -9.65
N GLN A 47 0.86 9.87 -9.01
CA GLN A 47 0.80 9.98 -7.55
C GLN A 47 0.24 8.72 -6.86
N VAL A 48 -0.77 8.07 -7.45
CA VAL A 48 -1.34 6.82 -6.94
C VAL A 48 -0.29 5.71 -6.99
N ASN A 49 0.43 5.58 -8.11
CA ASN A 49 1.45 4.55 -8.29
C ASN A 49 2.60 4.73 -7.30
N LEU A 50 3.04 5.96 -7.05
CA LEU A 50 4.10 6.27 -6.06
C LEU A 50 3.67 5.94 -4.63
N LEU A 51 2.44 6.27 -4.24
CA LEU A 51 1.94 5.96 -2.90
C LEU A 51 1.71 4.46 -2.70
N LEU A 52 1.33 3.75 -3.75
CA LEU A 52 1.23 2.29 -3.70
C LEU A 52 2.61 1.66 -3.45
N LEU A 53 3.63 2.10 -4.20
CA LEU A 53 5.01 1.63 -3.99
C LEU A 53 5.51 1.97 -2.58
N ARG A 54 5.24 3.18 -2.08
CA ARG A 54 5.59 3.60 -0.72
C ARG A 54 4.99 2.67 0.33
N GLN A 55 3.69 2.37 0.21
CA GLN A 55 3.01 1.48 1.15
C GLN A 55 3.58 0.07 1.12
N LEU A 56 3.85 -0.47 -0.07
CA LEU A 56 4.44 -1.79 -0.22
C LEU A 56 5.82 -1.87 0.44
N LEU A 57 6.69 -0.88 0.18
CA LEU A 57 8.02 -0.83 0.80
C LEU A 57 7.93 -0.66 2.32
N GLY A 58 7.00 0.16 2.80
CA GLY A 58 6.75 0.34 4.22
C GLY A 58 6.34 -0.96 4.92
N ARG A 59 5.40 -1.71 4.34
CA ARG A 59 4.99 -3.03 4.86
C ARG A 59 6.15 -4.02 4.83
N TRP A 60 6.90 -4.07 3.74
CA TRP A 60 8.08 -4.92 3.64
C TRP A 60 9.12 -4.59 4.72
N GLN A 61 9.37 -3.31 4.98
CA GLN A 61 10.30 -2.90 6.04
C GLN A 61 9.82 -3.31 7.43
N GLN A 62 8.50 -3.24 7.69
CA GLN A 62 7.90 -3.69 8.94
C GLN A 62 8.03 -5.21 9.12
N GLU A 63 7.74 -5.99 8.09
CA GLU A 63 7.92 -7.45 8.09
C GLU A 63 9.39 -7.83 8.29
N ALA A 64 10.31 -7.14 7.60
CA ALA A 64 11.75 -7.35 7.78
C ALA A 64 12.21 -7.03 9.20
N ASN A 65 11.63 -6.01 9.85
CA ASN A 65 11.89 -5.72 11.26
C ASN A 65 11.30 -6.80 12.18
N ALA A 66 10.13 -7.35 11.85
CA ALA A 66 9.48 -8.43 12.61
C ALA A 66 10.24 -9.77 12.53
N LEU A 67 11.08 -9.99 11.51
CA LEU A 67 12.00 -11.14 11.46
C LEU A 67 13.05 -11.10 12.57
N ARG A 68 13.31 -9.93 13.18
CA ARG A 68 14.29 -9.82 14.25
C ARG A 68 13.77 -10.53 15.51
N SER A 69 14.51 -11.56 15.90
CA SER A 69 14.25 -12.35 17.10
C SER A 69 15.33 -12.10 18.15
N PRO A 70 14.98 -12.07 19.46
CA PRO A 70 15.95 -11.83 20.53
C PRO A 70 17.00 -12.95 20.67
N TYR A 71 16.80 -14.10 20.03
CA TYR A 71 17.71 -15.24 20.11
C TYR A 71 18.90 -15.17 19.15
N PHE A 72 18.88 -14.25 18.16
CA PHE A 72 19.93 -14.14 17.15
C PHE A 72 20.58 -12.76 17.16
N ASN A 73 21.88 -12.71 16.85
CA ASN A 73 22.62 -11.46 16.75
C ASN A 73 22.45 -10.83 15.35
N PHE A 74 21.45 -9.97 15.20
CA PHE A 74 21.22 -9.21 13.97
C PHE A 74 22.21 -8.05 13.75
N GLU A 75 23.03 -7.71 14.75
CA GLU A 75 24.06 -6.67 14.65
C GLU A 75 25.39 -7.19 14.08
N ALA A 76 25.57 -8.51 14.04
CA ALA A 76 26.71 -9.14 13.38
C ALA A 76 26.77 -8.69 11.91
N GLU A 77 27.94 -8.20 11.48
CA GLU A 77 28.14 -7.61 10.15
C GLU A 77 27.73 -8.58 9.02
N ALA A 78 28.08 -9.86 9.15
CA ALA A 78 27.70 -10.89 8.19
C ALA A 78 26.17 -11.07 8.08
N VAL A 79 25.43 -10.95 9.19
CA VAL A 79 23.97 -11.06 9.21
C VAL A 79 23.34 -9.82 8.58
N ARG A 80 23.83 -8.62 8.92
CA ARG A 80 23.36 -7.37 8.30
C ARG A 80 23.57 -7.35 6.79
N ALA A 81 24.74 -7.78 6.33
CA ALA A 81 25.06 -7.87 4.90
C ALA A 81 24.14 -8.86 4.18
N ALA A 82 23.93 -10.06 4.75
CA ALA A 82 23.04 -11.07 4.17
C ALA A 82 21.58 -10.60 4.13
N LEU A 83 21.09 -9.98 5.22
CA LEU A 83 19.74 -9.44 5.30
C LEU A 83 19.53 -8.31 4.28
N GLY A 84 20.48 -7.38 4.16
CA GLY A 84 20.44 -6.31 3.17
C GLY A 84 20.38 -6.85 1.74
N GLN A 85 21.20 -7.86 1.43
CA GLN A 85 21.16 -8.51 0.11
C GLN A 85 19.83 -9.22 -0.14
N PHE A 86 19.31 -9.94 0.85
CA PHE A 86 18.00 -10.59 0.77
C PHE A 86 16.88 -9.57 0.49
N MET A 87 16.86 -8.44 1.21
CA MET A 87 15.90 -7.35 0.98
C MET A 87 16.02 -6.77 -0.43
N ASN A 88 17.25 -6.55 -0.91
CA ASN A 88 17.49 -6.05 -2.26
C ASN A 88 16.98 -7.00 -3.33
N VAL A 89 17.18 -8.31 -3.17
CA VAL A 89 16.68 -9.32 -4.11
C VAL A 89 15.16 -9.34 -4.09
N LEU A 90 14.53 -9.45 -2.92
CA LEU A 90 13.07 -9.50 -2.84
C LEU A 90 12.38 -8.24 -3.39
N SER A 91 12.94 -7.06 -3.17
CA SER A 91 12.37 -5.81 -3.72
C SER A 91 12.30 -5.78 -5.25
N ARG A 92 13.10 -6.60 -5.94
CA ARG A 92 13.08 -6.75 -7.41
C ARG A 92 12.14 -7.85 -7.90
N HIS A 93 11.70 -8.72 -6.99
CA HIS A 93 10.81 -9.84 -7.26
C HIS A 93 9.45 -9.63 -6.58
N ILE A 94 8.93 -8.40 -6.64
CA ILE A 94 7.58 -8.08 -6.21
C ILE A 94 6.61 -8.87 -7.07
N ARG A 95 5.72 -9.63 -6.44
CA ARG A 95 4.63 -10.35 -7.09
C ARG A 95 3.37 -10.11 -6.29
N LEU A 96 2.44 -9.33 -6.84
CA LEU A 96 1.16 -9.03 -6.19
C LEU A 96 0.01 -9.73 -6.92
N ASP A 97 -0.82 -10.41 -6.14
CA ASP A 97 -2.14 -10.87 -6.57
C ASP A 97 -3.23 -9.83 -6.29
N ARG A 98 -4.45 -10.12 -6.70
CA ARG A 98 -5.60 -9.23 -6.49
C ARG A 98 -5.87 -8.94 -5.01
N ALA A 99 -5.82 -9.95 -4.16
CA ALA A 99 -6.17 -9.81 -2.74
C ALA A 99 -5.17 -8.93 -1.99
N ALA A 100 -3.89 -9.00 -2.38
CA ALA A 100 -2.84 -8.13 -1.86
C ALA A 100 -2.91 -6.71 -2.45
N LEU A 101 -3.18 -6.57 -3.76
CA LEU A 101 -3.16 -5.28 -4.46
C LEU A 101 -4.35 -4.39 -4.07
N GLU A 102 -5.58 -4.93 -4.06
CA GLU A 102 -6.81 -4.15 -3.89
C GLU A 102 -6.80 -3.24 -2.64
N PRO A 103 -6.42 -3.70 -1.43
CA PRO A 103 -6.35 -2.82 -0.25
C PRO A 103 -5.23 -1.76 -0.34
N LEU A 104 -4.08 -2.10 -0.92
CA LEU A 104 -2.97 -1.14 -1.12
C LEU A 104 -3.38 -0.02 -2.09
N LEU A 105 -4.05 -0.41 -3.17
CA LEU A 105 -4.53 0.51 -4.19
C LEU A 105 -5.64 1.42 -3.64
N ALA A 106 -6.59 0.87 -2.88
CA ALA A 106 -7.65 1.65 -2.25
C ALA A 106 -7.08 2.74 -1.34
N GLN A 107 -6.08 2.37 -0.53
CA GLN A 107 -5.39 3.30 0.36
C GLN A 107 -4.59 4.34 -0.44
N ALA A 108 -3.86 3.94 -1.49
CA ALA A 108 -3.08 4.87 -2.31
C ALA A 108 -3.95 5.91 -3.02
N ILE A 109 -5.12 5.52 -3.51
CA ILE A 109 -6.09 6.43 -4.13
C ILE A 109 -6.66 7.39 -3.07
N SER A 110 -7.03 6.86 -1.90
CA SER A 110 -7.53 7.69 -0.79
C SER A 110 -6.48 8.72 -0.36
N ASP A 111 -5.24 8.30 -0.14
CA ASP A 111 -4.14 9.18 0.25
C ASP A 111 -3.81 10.22 -0.83
N THR A 112 -3.98 9.87 -2.11
CA THR A 112 -3.86 10.83 -3.22
C THR A 112 -4.92 11.94 -3.15
N LEU A 113 -6.16 11.60 -2.80
CA LEU A 113 -7.21 12.58 -2.57
C LEU A 113 -6.93 13.43 -1.34
N VAL A 114 -6.51 12.81 -0.23
CA VAL A 114 -6.19 13.48 1.03
C VAL A 114 -5.05 14.50 0.86
N LEU A 115 -4.05 14.23 0.02
CA LEU A 115 -3.02 15.22 -0.34
C LEU A 115 -3.58 16.52 -0.91
N ALA A 116 -4.67 16.46 -1.66
CA ALA A 116 -5.31 17.63 -2.26
C ALA A 116 -6.40 18.24 -1.37
N THR A 117 -7.12 17.43 -0.59
CA THR A 117 -8.29 17.88 0.19
C THR A 117 -7.98 18.24 1.64
N ALA A 118 -7.00 17.57 2.25
CA ALA A 118 -6.64 17.75 3.66
C ALA A 118 -5.11 17.65 3.85
N PRO A 119 -4.34 18.70 3.51
CA PRO A 119 -2.88 18.68 3.53
C PRO A 119 -2.27 18.41 4.91
N ALA A 120 -2.92 18.86 5.98
CA ALA A 120 -2.51 18.57 7.36
C ALA A 120 -2.62 17.07 7.70
N GLU A 121 -3.74 16.44 7.33
CA GLU A 121 -3.91 14.98 7.45
C GLU A 121 -2.92 14.22 6.57
N ALA A 122 -2.67 14.72 5.36
CA ALA A 122 -1.69 14.13 4.46
C ALA A 122 -0.27 14.20 5.04
N PHE A 123 0.10 15.32 5.68
CA PHE A 123 1.39 15.45 6.36
C PHE A 123 1.55 14.40 7.46
N GLU A 124 0.52 14.23 8.29
CA GLU A 124 0.51 13.24 9.38
C GLU A 124 0.63 11.80 8.91
N ARG A 125 -0.09 11.44 7.85
CA ARG A 125 -0.16 10.06 7.35
C ARG A 125 1.02 9.73 6.44
N LEU A 126 1.51 10.70 5.68
CA LEU A 126 2.41 10.46 4.55
C LEU A 126 3.84 10.95 4.76
N VAL A 127 4.05 11.93 5.61
CA VAL A 127 5.37 12.54 5.81
C VAL A 127 5.92 12.22 7.19
N LEU A 128 5.07 12.21 8.22
CA LEU A 128 5.47 11.82 9.56
C LEU A 128 5.53 10.29 9.72
N PRO A 129 6.39 9.78 10.61
CA PRO A 129 6.34 8.37 11.00
C PRO A 129 5.00 8.04 11.67
N PRO A 130 4.54 6.78 11.60
CA PRO A 130 3.35 6.36 12.33
C PRO A 130 3.56 6.58 13.83
N ALA A 131 2.49 6.98 14.54
CA ALA A 131 2.55 7.15 15.99
C ALA A 131 2.74 5.77 16.65
N GLY A 132 3.96 5.50 17.13
CA GLY A 132 4.28 4.32 17.92
C GLY A 132 4.06 4.55 19.42
N PRO A 133 4.29 3.53 20.26
CA PRO A 133 4.30 3.69 21.72
C PRO A 133 5.34 4.73 22.17
N ASP A 134 6.40 4.92 21.39
CA ASP A 134 7.42 5.95 21.55
C ASP A 134 7.10 7.20 20.70
N ALA A 135 5.88 7.74 20.82
CA ALA A 135 5.39 8.87 20.01
C ALA A 135 6.21 10.18 20.16
N GLU A 136 7.12 10.23 21.14
CA GLU A 136 8.06 11.33 21.40
C GLU A 136 9.42 11.14 20.70
N GLU A 137 9.60 10.06 19.93
CA GLU A 137 10.86 9.81 19.24
C GLU A 137 11.22 10.97 18.28
N ALA A 138 12.47 11.39 18.38
CA ALA A 138 13.09 12.41 17.55
C ALA A 138 12.90 12.10 16.06
N ILE A 139 12.23 12.97 15.31
CA ILE A 139 12.08 12.77 13.86
C ILE A 139 13.27 13.42 13.15
N PRO A 140 14.19 12.65 12.53
CA PRO A 140 15.34 13.22 11.85
C PRO A 140 14.89 13.87 10.54
N LEU A 141 15.51 15.01 10.18
CA LEU A 141 15.20 15.71 8.92
C LEU A 141 15.40 14.84 7.68
N ALA A 142 16.37 13.93 7.72
CA ALA A 142 16.63 12.95 6.65
C ALA A 142 15.43 12.04 6.38
N TYR A 143 14.68 11.65 7.43
CA TYR A 143 13.46 10.85 7.28
C TYR A 143 12.39 11.62 6.50
N LEU A 144 12.15 12.87 6.86
CA LEU A 144 11.18 13.73 6.18
C LEU A 144 11.53 13.84 4.69
N ARG A 145 12.80 14.14 4.37
CA ARG A 145 13.29 14.25 2.99
C ARG A 145 13.12 12.96 2.19
N ASP A 146 13.41 11.81 2.80
CA ASP A 146 13.22 10.51 2.14
C ASP A 146 11.74 10.25 1.81
N HIS A 147 10.81 10.71 2.65
CA HIS A 147 9.38 10.52 2.43
C HIS A 147 8.81 11.42 1.33
N LEU A 148 9.44 12.56 1.05
CA LEU A 148 9.03 13.45 -0.04
C LEU A 148 9.24 12.86 -1.44
N ARG A 149 10.10 11.83 -1.59
CA ARG A 149 10.36 11.19 -2.90
C ARG A 149 9.13 10.52 -3.52
N TYR A 150 8.11 10.24 -2.70
CA TYR A 150 6.86 9.62 -3.11
C TYR A 150 5.75 10.64 -3.39
N LEU A 151 6.03 11.93 -3.22
CA LEU A 151 5.14 13.02 -3.60
C LEU A 151 5.56 13.55 -4.97
N ASP A 152 4.58 13.80 -5.83
CA ASP A 152 4.78 14.33 -7.17
C ASP A 152 4.26 15.77 -7.23
N ARG A 153 2.94 15.93 -7.15
CA ARG A 153 2.26 17.23 -7.34
C ARG A 153 2.47 18.21 -6.18
N THR A 154 2.53 17.69 -4.96
CA THR A 154 2.67 18.50 -3.74
C THR A 154 4.12 18.59 -3.26
N LYS A 155 5.06 17.99 -3.99
CA LYS A 155 6.45 17.86 -3.57
C LYS A 155 7.09 19.21 -3.26
N GLU A 156 6.95 20.19 -4.15
CA GLU A 156 7.54 21.53 -3.97
C GLU A 156 7.02 22.22 -2.71
N PHE A 157 5.73 22.07 -2.41
CA PHE A 157 5.12 22.62 -1.20
C PHE A 157 5.72 22.02 0.07
N PHE A 158 5.82 20.68 0.13
CA PHE A 158 6.38 19.98 1.30
C PHE A 158 7.90 20.14 1.39
N GLU A 159 8.62 20.23 0.27
CA GLU A 159 10.05 20.55 0.26
C GLU A 159 10.30 21.95 0.79
N GLY A 160 9.49 22.94 0.40
CA GLY A 160 9.53 24.29 0.95
C GLY A 160 9.34 24.30 2.48
N PHE A 161 8.40 23.49 2.98
CA PHE A 161 8.22 23.32 4.43
C PHE A 161 9.47 22.72 5.09
N VAL A 162 9.98 21.59 4.57
CA VAL A 162 11.15 20.91 5.12
C VAL A 162 12.41 21.79 5.09
N ASN A 163 12.57 22.63 4.07
CA ASN A 163 13.66 23.60 3.97
C ASN A 163 13.48 24.81 4.91
N SER A 164 12.25 25.09 5.38
CA SER A 164 11.96 26.14 6.36
C SER A 164 12.19 25.73 7.82
N LEU A 165 12.44 24.44 8.05
CA LEU A 165 12.77 23.89 9.36
C LEU A 165 14.20 24.29 9.75
N PRO A 166 14.48 24.47 11.06
CA PRO A 166 15.81 24.81 11.50
C PRO A 166 16.81 23.72 11.04
N PRO A 167 17.98 24.08 10.49
CA PRO A 167 18.99 23.12 10.02
C PRO A 167 19.68 22.37 11.15
N SER A 168 19.21 22.54 12.39
CA SER A 168 19.78 21.89 13.56
C SER A 168 19.50 20.38 13.48
N ASN A 169 20.53 19.57 13.67
CA ASN A 169 20.43 18.11 13.77
C ASN A 169 19.74 17.64 15.07
N ALA A 170 19.03 18.57 15.73
CA ALA A 170 18.32 18.33 16.97
C ALA A 170 17.02 17.55 16.69
N PRO A 171 16.61 16.67 17.62
CA PRO A 171 15.31 16.03 17.60
C PRO A 171 14.17 17.01 17.32
N LEU A 172 13.46 16.83 16.20
CA LEU A 172 12.20 17.54 15.95
C LEU A 172 11.08 16.69 16.54
N SER A 173 10.36 17.23 17.52
CA SER A 173 9.20 16.54 18.08
C SER A 173 8.04 16.56 17.07
N ARG A 174 7.18 15.54 17.15
CA ARG A 174 5.97 15.44 16.31
C ARG A 174 5.08 16.68 16.45
N GLU A 175 4.87 17.14 17.68
CA GLU A 175 4.02 18.30 17.98
C GLU A 175 4.61 19.60 17.40
N PHE A 176 5.93 19.78 17.50
CA PHE A 176 6.60 20.92 16.89
C PHE A 176 6.40 20.93 15.36
N LEU A 177 6.58 19.78 14.71
CA LEU A 177 6.38 19.65 13.27
C LEU A 177 4.94 19.96 12.86
N ARG A 178 3.94 19.46 13.61
CA ARG A 178 2.51 19.78 13.40
C ARG A 178 2.25 21.27 13.46
N GLN A 179 2.58 21.91 14.57
CA GLN A 179 2.33 23.34 14.78
C GLN A 179 3.03 24.19 13.73
N ARG A 180 4.27 23.84 13.39
CA ARG A 180 5.04 24.55 12.36
C ARG A 180 4.43 24.34 10.98
N PHE A 181 3.93 23.15 10.68
CA PHE A 181 3.26 22.83 9.42
C PHE A 181 1.95 23.58 9.27
N ASP A 182 1.12 23.68 10.30
CA ASP A 182 -0.13 24.47 10.29
C ASP A 182 0.14 25.96 9.96
N LEU A 183 1.17 26.54 10.58
CA LEU A 183 1.59 27.91 10.28
C LEU A 183 2.08 28.05 8.84
N TYR A 184 2.87 27.08 8.36
CA TYR A 184 3.37 27.07 6.98
C TYR A 184 2.22 26.91 5.98
N LEU A 185 1.26 26.02 6.24
CA LEU A 185 0.07 25.80 5.43
C LEU A 185 -0.77 27.06 5.31
N THR A 186 -0.99 27.76 6.43
CA THR A 186 -1.74 29.03 6.44
C THR A 186 -1.05 30.11 5.59
N ALA A 187 0.28 30.20 5.67
CA ALA A 187 1.05 31.19 4.91
C ALA A 187 1.18 30.84 3.42
N ASN A 188 1.19 29.55 3.08
CA ASN A 188 1.59 29.04 1.76
C ASN A 188 0.48 28.26 1.03
N ALA A 189 -0.78 28.36 1.48
CA ALA A 189 -1.91 27.61 0.93
C ALA A 189 -2.05 27.74 -0.60
N LYS A 190 -1.65 28.87 -1.18
CA LYS A 190 -1.69 29.16 -2.61
C LYS A 190 -0.72 28.30 -3.45
N MET A 191 0.32 27.74 -2.82
CA MET A 191 1.28 26.87 -3.51
C MET A 191 0.80 25.42 -3.63
N LEU A 192 -0.29 25.04 -2.96
CA LEU A 192 -0.85 23.71 -3.16
C LEU A 192 -1.58 23.61 -4.51
N PRO A 193 -1.36 22.51 -5.25
CA PRO A 193 -2.12 22.26 -6.46
C PRO A 193 -3.61 22.09 -6.12
N PRO A 194 -4.51 22.78 -6.83
CA PRO A 194 -5.95 22.68 -6.55
C PRO A 194 -6.49 21.30 -6.95
N LEU A 195 -7.52 20.87 -6.22
CA LEU A 195 -8.22 19.60 -6.46
C LEU A 195 -8.76 19.48 -7.89
N SER A 196 -9.12 20.60 -8.50
CA SER A 196 -9.60 20.69 -9.89
C SER A 196 -8.63 20.16 -10.94
N GLN A 197 -7.32 20.06 -10.63
CA GLN A 197 -6.33 19.42 -11.51
C GLN A 197 -6.32 17.88 -11.37
N LEU A 198 -6.71 17.36 -10.21
CA LEU A 198 -6.69 15.92 -9.90
C LEU A 198 -8.00 15.24 -10.31
N VAL A 199 -9.14 15.89 -10.07
CA VAL A 199 -10.48 15.38 -10.37
C VAL A 199 -10.66 14.93 -11.82
N PRO A 200 -10.24 15.66 -12.87
CA PRO A 200 -10.43 15.20 -14.25
C PRO A 200 -9.70 13.90 -14.54
N GLU A 201 -8.49 13.72 -14.03
CA GLU A 201 -7.71 12.49 -14.22
C GLU A 201 -8.37 11.29 -13.53
N LEU A 202 -8.82 11.46 -12.29
CA LEU A 202 -9.54 10.41 -11.57
C LEU A 202 -10.91 10.13 -12.19
N SER A 203 -11.60 11.15 -12.68
CA SER A 203 -12.92 11.05 -13.33
C SER A 203 -12.86 10.21 -14.62
N THR A 204 -11.72 10.20 -15.33
CA THR A 204 -11.51 9.28 -16.47
C THR A 204 -11.58 7.81 -16.06
N LEU A 205 -11.13 7.48 -14.84
CA LEU A 205 -11.09 6.12 -14.33
C LEU A 205 -12.39 5.72 -13.62
N LEU A 206 -12.99 6.64 -12.88
CA LEU A 206 -14.30 6.49 -12.25
C LEU A 206 -14.90 7.89 -12.04
N PRO A 207 -16.09 8.17 -12.57
CA PRO A 207 -16.69 9.51 -12.49
C PRO A 207 -16.67 10.05 -11.06
N LEU A 208 -16.12 11.26 -10.93
CA LEU A 208 -15.95 11.98 -9.67
C LEU A 208 -16.17 13.47 -9.91
N THR A 209 -16.92 14.12 -9.03
CA THR A 209 -17.02 15.58 -8.94
C THR A 209 -16.46 16.08 -7.62
N GLU A 210 -16.07 17.35 -7.56
CA GLU A 210 -15.60 17.96 -6.29
C GLU A 210 -16.68 17.93 -5.22
N ALA A 211 -17.95 18.10 -5.62
CA ALA A 211 -19.10 18.06 -4.72
C ALA A 211 -19.29 16.69 -4.06
N ASP A 212 -18.90 15.58 -4.72
CA ASP A 212 -18.99 14.24 -4.13
C ASP A 212 -18.02 14.05 -2.93
N LEU A 213 -17.02 14.93 -2.79
CA LEU A 213 -16.00 14.85 -1.74
C LEU A 213 -16.29 15.76 -0.55
N TRP A 214 -17.26 16.68 -0.64
CA TRP A 214 -17.67 17.53 0.48
C TRP A 214 -18.43 16.74 1.54
N ASP A 215 -18.35 17.12 2.81
CA ASP A 215 -19.15 16.50 3.88
C ASP A 215 -20.67 16.51 3.57
N ASP A 216 -21.19 17.66 3.10
CA ASP A 216 -22.60 17.83 2.68
C ASP A 216 -22.90 17.37 1.24
N GLY A 217 -21.90 16.89 0.52
CA GLY A 217 -22.03 16.40 -0.85
C GLY A 217 -23.05 15.27 -1.01
N PRO A 218 -23.69 15.11 -2.18
CA PRO A 218 -24.67 14.05 -2.39
C PRO A 218 -24.03 12.68 -2.13
N ALA A 219 -24.52 11.97 -1.11
CA ALA A 219 -24.09 10.61 -0.79
C ALA A 219 -24.66 9.58 -1.77
N LYS A 220 -24.68 9.87 -3.08
CA LYS A 220 -25.44 9.08 -4.05
C LYS A 220 -24.55 8.07 -4.77
N PRO A 221 -24.79 6.75 -4.63
CA PRO A 221 -24.38 5.78 -5.64
C PRO A 221 -25.04 6.21 -6.96
N ALA A 222 -24.28 6.25 -8.05
CA ALA A 222 -24.80 6.56 -9.38
C ALA A 222 -26.19 5.94 -9.59
N ALA A 223 -27.22 6.79 -9.61
CA ALA A 223 -28.53 6.34 -10.03
C ALA A 223 -28.42 5.95 -11.51
N PRO A 224 -28.99 4.80 -11.91
CA PRO A 224 -29.11 4.48 -13.32
C PRO A 224 -29.85 5.63 -14.00
N VAL A 225 -29.34 6.00 -15.18
CA VAL A 225 -29.98 6.92 -16.12
C VAL A 225 -31.50 6.74 -16.12
N THR A 226 -32.19 7.82 -15.76
CA THR A 226 -33.64 7.98 -15.87
C THR A 226 -34.06 7.73 -17.31
N VAL A 227 -34.60 6.55 -17.60
CA VAL A 227 -35.46 6.38 -18.77
C VAL A 227 -36.83 6.92 -18.36
N ALA A 228 -37.30 7.90 -19.13
CA ALA A 228 -38.53 8.63 -18.89
C ALA A 228 -39.76 7.69 -18.74
N PRO A 229 -40.68 7.98 -17.80
CA PRO A 229 -41.94 7.27 -17.68
C PRO A 229 -42.93 7.70 -18.77
N PRO A 230 -43.63 6.77 -19.46
CA PRO A 230 -44.85 7.13 -20.17
C PRO A 230 -46.00 7.30 -19.16
N ALA A 231 -46.76 8.37 -19.34
CA ALA A 231 -47.89 8.81 -18.55
C ALA A 231 -49.13 7.88 -18.69
N PRO A 232 -50.17 8.06 -17.85
CA PRO A 232 -51.09 7.00 -17.41
C PRO A 232 -52.37 6.86 -18.27
N ALA A 233 -53.02 5.70 -18.16
CA ALA A 233 -54.41 5.49 -18.57
C ALA A 233 -55.19 4.70 -17.47
N PRO A 234 -56.52 4.89 -17.35
CA PRO A 234 -57.26 4.85 -16.07
C PRO A 234 -57.88 3.50 -15.64
N GLU A 235 -58.26 3.44 -14.36
CA GLU A 235 -58.97 2.38 -13.59
C GLU A 235 -60.26 1.85 -14.26
N LYS A 236 -60.70 0.58 -14.06
CA LYS A 236 -61.41 -0.03 -12.89
C LYS A 236 -61.95 -1.44 -13.32
N PRO A 237 -62.69 -2.25 -12.53
CA PRO A 237 -62.61 -2.72 -11.12
C PRO A 237 -62.46 -4.26 -10.97
N ALA A 238 -62.26 -4.73 -9.73
CA ALA A 238 -62.18 -6.12 -9.26
C ALA A 238 -63.42 -7.01 -9.53
N PRO A 239 -63.28 -8.35 -9.38
CA PRO A 239 -63.92 -8.99 -8.21
C PRO A 239 -63.12 -10.12 -7.53
N ALA A 240 -63.21 -10.10 -6.19
CA ALA A 240 -63.45 -11.16 -5.21
C ALA A 240 -62.81 -12.58 -5.30
N ILE A 241 -62.06 -12.87 -4.22
CA ILE A 241 -62.13 -14.03 -3.29
C ILE A 241 -61.95 -15.45 -3.86
N SER A 242 -60.93 -16.16 -3.35
CA SER A 242 -61.08 -17.47 -2.67
C SER A 242 -59.75 -18.00 -2.11
N THR A 243 -59.63 -18.05 -0.79
CA THR A 243 -58.86 -19.06 -0.06
C THR A 243 -59.75 -20.30 0.12
N PRO A 244 -59.22 -21.53 0.18
CA PRO A 244 -58.94 -22.08 1.51
C PRO A 244 -57.72 -23.02 1.63
N ALA A 245 -57.14 -22.96 2.83
CA ALA A 245 -56.56 -24.02 3.68
C ALA A 245 -56.04 -25.34 3.06
N ALA A 246 -54.83 -25.76 3.44
CA ALA A 246 -54.65 -26.73 4.54
C ALA A 246 -53.16 -27.08 4.75
N VAL A 247 -52.77 -27.01 6.02
CA VAL A 247 -51.56 -27.57 6.63
C VAL A 247 -51.73 -29.10 6.74
N PRO A 248 -50.64 -29.90 6.67
CA PRO A 248 -50.33 -30.67 7.88
C PRO A 248 -48.84 -30.64 8.26
N GLU A 249 -48.64 -30.27 9.51
CA GLU A 249 -47.66 -30.73 10.49
C GLU A 249 -47.69 -32.29 10.55
N ILE A 250 -46.61 -33.05 10.76
CA ILE A 250 -46.04 -33.44 12.07
C ILE A 250 -44.72 -34.25 11.83
N SER A 251 -43.65 -33.86 12.54
CA SER A 251 -42.52 -34.55 13.21
C SER A 251 -42.45 -36.11 13.32
N PRO A 252 -41.42 -36.73 13.96
CA PRO A 252 -39.96 -36.49 14.10
C PRO A 252 -39.10 -37.80 13.97
N ALA A 253 -37.81 -37.71 14.36
CA ALA A 253 -36.87 -38.80 14.78
C ALA A 253 -35.99 -39.38 13.65
N LEU A 254 -34.68 -39.65 13.79
CA LEU A 254 -33.89 -40.15 14.91
C LEU A 254 -32.41 -39.72 14.78
N LEU A 255 -31.78 -39.37 15.92
CA LEU A 255 -30.34 -39.50 16.15
C LEU A 255 -29.94 -40.99 16.19
N PRO A 256 -28.68 -41.32 15.92
CA PRO A 256 -27.94 -42.06 16.94
C PRO A 256 -26.49 -41.54 17.12
N THR A 257 -26.17 -41.12 18.34
CA THR A 257 -25.24 -41.76 19.29
C THR A 257 -23.74 -41.54 19.02
N SER A 258 -23.17 -40.67 19.86
CA SER A 258 -21.80 -40.76 20.37
C SER A 258 -21.61 -42.03 21.21
N PRO A 259 -20.40 -42.60 21.25
CA PRO A 259 -19.86 -43.03 22.54
C PRO A 259 -18.56 -42.31 22.89
N ALA A 260 -18.45 -42.05 24.19
CA ALA A 260 -17.43 -41.29 24.88
C ALA A 260 -16.16 -42.09 25.22
N ALA A 261 -15.12 -41.31 25.54
CA ALA A 261 -14.10 -41.50 26.58
C ALA A 261 -12.90 -42.47 26.39
N ALA A 262 -11.73 -41.85 26.62
CA ALA A 262 -10.34 -42.28 26.88
C ALA A 262 -10.18 -43.42 27.93
N PRO A 263 -8.96 -43.85 28.41
CA PRO A 263 -7.59 -43.34 28.19
C PRO A 263 -6.43 -44.39 28.12
N ALA A 264 -5.21 -43.88 27.90
CA ALA A 264 -3.91 -44.31 28.45
C ALA A 264 -3.20 -45.62 28.02
N ALA A 265 -1.86 -45.57 28.19
CA ALA A 265 -0.82 -46.60 28.05
C ALA A 265 -0.27 -46.79 26.60
N THR A 266 1.03 -46.83 26.30
CA THR A 266 2.27 -46.94 27.10
C THR A 266 3.44 -46.77 26.13
N ASP A 267 4.50 -46.07 26.55
CA ASP A 267 5.83 -46.15 25.93
C ASP A 267 6.35 -47.60 25.85
N PRO A 268 7.24 -47.88 24.90
CA PRO A 268 8.37 -48.73 25.18
C PRO A 268 9.68 -47.96 24.99
N VAL A 269 10.30 -47.70 26.14
CA VAL A 269 11.74 -47.45 26.29
C VAL A 269 12.51 -48.74 25.95
N ILE A 270 13.81 -48.56 25.67
CA ILE A 270 14.97 -49.48 25.84
C ILE A 270 15.65 -49.80 24.49
N PRO A 271 17.00 -49.86 24.36
CA PRO A 271 18.09 -49.33 25.20
C PRO A 271 19.16 -48.50 24.44
N ILE A 272 19.83 -47.63 25.18
CA ILE A 272 21.18 -47.12 24.85
C ILE A 272 22.20 -48.21 25.22
N GLN A 273 23.11 -48.56 24.31
CA GLN A 273 24.48 -48.92 24.68
C GLN A 273 25.51 -48.46 23.62
N PRO A 274 26.74 -48.12 24.04
CA PRO A 274 27.72 -47.33 23.29
C PRO A 274 28.82 -48.19 22.64
N LEU A 275 29.47 -47.72 21.56
CA LEU A 275 30.94 -47.65 21.44
C LEU A 275 31.39 -47.10 20.08
N ALA A 276 32.35 -46.16 20.16
CA ALA A 276 33.55 -46.03 19.33
C ALA A 276 33.42 -45.77 17.81
N GLY A 277 33.83 -44.55 17.43
CA GLY A 277 35.06 -44.40 16.64
C GLY A 277 34.90 -44.41 15.11
N GLY A 278 34.63 -43.25 14.53
CA GLY A 278 34.77 -43.01 13.09
C GLY A 278 34.80 -41.53 12.79
N VAL A 279 35.99 -40.93 12.85
CA VAL A 279 36.26 -39.52 12.53
C VAL A 279 35.91 -39.27 11.06
N SER A 280 34.75 -38.68 10.79
CA SER A 280 34.48 -38.01 9.51
C SER A 280 34.53 -36.51 9.75
N ALA A 281 35.53 -35.89 9.14
CA ALA A 281 35.74 -34.45 9.12
C ALA A 281 34.53 -33.77 8.44
N GLU A 282 33.58 -33.29 9.24
CA GLU A 282 32.56 -32.37 8.77
C GLU A 282 33.21 -31.04 8.40
N THR A 283 33.35 -30.81 7.10
CA THR A 283 33.61 -29.49 6.57
C THR A 283 32.38 -28.63 6.87
N PRO A 284 32.49 -27.49 7.60
CA PRO A 284 31.32 -26.70 7.94
C PRO A 284 30.68 -26.15 6.66
N LEU A 285 29.35 -26.25 6.60
CA LEU A 285 28.45 -25.90 5.49
C LEU A 285 28.73 -24.50 4.88
N TYR A 286 29.36 -23.61 5.67
CA TYR A 286 29.81 -22.28 5.27
C TYR A 286 30.90 -22.28 4.17
N ALA A 287 31.77 -23.29 4.12
CA ALA A 287 32.88 -23.34 3.16
C ALA A 287 32.42 -23.63 1.71
N LYS A 288 31.31 -24.36 1.54
CA LYS A 288 30.77 -24.71 0.22
C LYS A 288 30.01 -23.56 -0.46
N LEU A 289 29.64 -22.51 0.28
CA LEU A 289 28.90 -21.35 -0.25
C LEU A 289 29.80 -20.19 -0.72
N LYS A 290 31.07 -20.13 -0.29
CA LYS A 290 32.01 -19.07 -0.70
C LYS A 290 32.63 -19.29 -2.09
N ALA A 291 32.51 -20.47 -2.68
CA ALA A 291 33.16 -20.80 -3.95
C ALA A 291 32.38 -20.33 -5.20
N THR A 292 31.18 -19.77 -5.04
CA THR A 292 30.32 -19.39 -6.18
C THR A 292 29.80 -17.96 -6.01
N GLN A 293 30.66 -16.96 -6.16
CA GLN A 293 30.22 -15.61 -6.49
C GLN A 293 31.15 -14.97 -7.53
N PRO A 294 30.66 -14.71 -8.76
CA PRO A 294 31.28 -13.74 -9.63
C PRO A 294 30.96 -12.32 -9.13
N SER A 295 31.99 -11.49 -9.00
CA SER A 295 31.86 -10.07 -8.64
C SER A 295 31.20 -9.30 -9.79
N THR A 296 29.99 -8.79 -9.58
CA THR A 296 29.33 -7.84 -10.49
C THR A 296 28.92 -6.57 -9.76
N PRO A 297 29.04 -5.39 -10.41
CA PRO A 297 28.92 -4.09 -9.75
C PRO A 297 27.49 -3.74 -9.31
N HIS A 298 27.44 -2.80 -8.36
CA HIS A 298 26.28 -2.37 -7.60
C HIS A 298 25.29 -1.53 -8.44
N LEU A 299 23.98 -1.77 -8.27
CA LEU A 299 22.92 -1.14 -9.07
C LEU A 299 22.85 0.39 -8.88
N ALA A 300 23.33 0.94 -7.75
CA ALA A 300 23.42 2.39 -7.60
C ALA A 300 24.52 3.01 -8.48
N ASP A 301 25.54 2.25 -8.89
CA ASP A 301 26.52 2.69 -9.88
C ASP A 301 25.96 2.54 -11.30
N THR A 302 25.17 1.50 -11.58
CA THR A 302 24.47 1.35 -12.88
C THR A 302 23.45 2.46 -13.13
N LEU A 303 22.76 2.93 -12.09
CA LEU A 303 21.84 4.07 -12.17
C LEU A 303 22.58 5.41 -12.33
N ARG A 304 23.79 5.52 -11.78
CA ARG A 304 24.65 6.70 -11.91
C ARG A 304 25.28 6.78 -13.32
N GLU A 305 25.69 5.66 -13.89
CA GLU A 305 26.30 5.56 -15.21
C GLU A 305 25.28 5.76 -16.35
N ALA A 306 24.06 5.24 -16.19
CA ALA A 306 22.94 5.52 -17.10
C ALA A 306 22.47 6.99 -17.06
N ALA A 307 22.64 7.68 -15.93
CA ALA A 307 22.32 9.10 -15.79
C ALA A 307 23.41 10.02 -16.39
N HIS A 308 24.68 9.62 -16.36
CA HIS A 308 25.78 10.39 -16.96
C HIS A 308 25.98 10.15 -18.46
N ALA A 309 25.57 9.00 -19.00
CA ALA A 309 25.62 8.72 -20.44
C ALA A 309 24.61 9.56 -21.27
N GLY A 310 23.64 10.21 -20.63
CA GLY A 310 22.64 11.07 -21.28
C GLY A 310 23.04 12.53 -21.47
N ALA A 311 24.25 12.94 -21.03
CA ALA A 311 24.72 14.33 -21.11
C ALA A 311 26.07 14.44 -21.85
N ALA A 312 26.10 14.01 -23.11
CA ALA A 312 27.11 14.43 -24.07
C ALA A 312 26.42 15.25 -25.17
N PRO A 313 26.86 16.48 -25.46
CA PRO A 313 26.19 17.34 -26.43
C PRO A 313 26.34 16.77 -27.84
N LEU A 314 25.20 16.68 -28.54
CA LEU A 314 25.15 16.59 -30.00
C LEU A 314 25.79 17.86 -30.60
N ALA A 315 27.09 17.81 -30.86
CA ALA A 315 27.75 18.69 -31.82
C ALA A 315 28.81 17.88 -32.56
N GLU A 316 28.85 18.06 -33.88
CA GLU A 316 29.77 17.44 -34.84
C GLU A 316 29.51 15.99 -35.24
N ARG A 317 28.39 15.79 -35.97
CA ARG A 317 28.45 14.96 -37.18
C ARG A 317 27.66 15.63 -38.30
N GLY A 318 28.37 16.32 -39.18
CA GLY A 318 27.79 16.86 -40.41
C GLY A 318 28.82 17.53 -41.30
N ARG A 319 29.54 16.74 -42.11
CA ARG A 319 29.52 16.91 -43.58
C ARG A 319 30.33 15.82 -44.30
N PRO A 320 29.80 15.28 -45.40
CA PRO A 320 30.55 14.43 -46.32
C PRO A 320 31.22 15.28 -47.41
N ARG A 321 32.43 14.89 -47.82
CA ARG A 321 32.92 14.92 -49.20
C ARG A 321 34.04 13.90 -49.34
#